data_AF-A0A918MFJ0-F1
#
_entry.id   AF-A0A918MFJ0-F1
#
_cell.length_a   1.000
_cell.length_b   1.000
_cell.length_c   1.000
_cell.angle_alpha   90.00
_cell.angle_beta   90.00
_cell.angle_gamma   90.00
#
_symmetry.space_group_name_H-M   'P 1'
#
loop_
_entity.id
_entity.type
_entity.pdbx_description
1 polymer ?
#
loop_
_entity_poly.entity_id
_entity_poly.type
_entity_poly.pdbx_seq_one_letter_code
_entity_poly.pdbx_strand_id
1 'polypeptide(L)'
;MLKTPVGVPLGVNDPCGAGVPFRQATQPVPPGSTLAIYTDGLVERPGTAIEAQIDTLARTLDSALKGIRADQESLDRTADLLIKTLLPATATHDDDVTLLLIGLPMPKGSNPVPDCRDAGPLNW
;
A
#
# COMPACT_ATOMS: atom_id res chain seq x y z
N MET A 1 3.58 6.34 1.64
CA MET A 1 4.29 5.04 1.52
C MET A 1 4.75 4.56 2.89
N LEU A 2 4.77 3.24 3.12
CA LEU A 2 5.31 2.64 4.33
C LEU A 2 6.84 2.61 4.28
N LYS A 3 7.51 2.83 5.42
CA LYS A 3 8.97 2.65 5.53
C LYS A 3 9.27 1.18 5.80
N THR A 4 9.86 0.50 4.83
CA THR A 4 10.24 -0.91 4.90
C THR A 4 11.72 -1.10 4.59
N PRO A 5 12.38 -2.11 5.18
CA PRO A 5 13.75 -2.46 4.85
C PRO A 5 13.82 -3.01 3.42
N VAL A 6 14.83 -2.58 2.67
CA VAL A 6 15.15 -3.16 1.35
C VAL A 6 15.75 -4.55 1.53
N GLY A 7 15.36 -5.48 0.68
CA GLY A 7 15.85 -6.85 0.62
C GLY A 7 16.14 -7.28 -0.83
N VAL A 8 16.80 -8.42 -0.99
CA VAL A 8 17.09 -9.02 -2.30
C VAL A 8 15.98 -9.99 -2.71
N PRO A 9 15.78 -10.25 -4.02
CA PRO A 9 14.89 -11.31 -4.48
C PRO A 9 15.23 -12.69 -3.89
N LEU A 10 14.22 -13.55 -3.82
CA LEU A 10 14.41 -14.95 -3.44
C LEU A 10 15.38 -15.64 -4.41
N GLY A 11 16.26 -16.50 -3.90
CA GLY A 11 17.23 -17.23 -4.72
C GLY A 11 18.57 -16.52 -4.97
N VAL A 12 18.72 -15.25 -4.54
CA VAL A 12 20.00 -14.51 -4.62
C VAL A 12 20.97 -14.91 -3.51
N ASN A 13 20.48 -15.36 -2.36
CA ASN A 13 21.33 -15.76 -1.24
C ASN A 13 22.01 -17.10 -1.52
N ASP A 14 23.34 -17.14 -1.32
CA ASP A 14 24.16 -18.33 -1.55
C ASP A 14 23.91 -19.38 -0.43
N PRO A 15 23.62 -20.65 -0.77
CA PRO A 15 23.55 -21.73 0.21
C PRO A 15 24.85 -21.95 1.02
N CYS A 16 26.01 -21.49 0.52
CA CYS A 16 27.29 -21.52 1.23
C CYS A 16 27.47 -20.41 2.28
N GLY A 17 26.45 -19.57 2.53
CA GLY A 17 26.38 -18.74 3.74
C GLY A 17 26.61 -17.23 3.54
N ALA A 18 26.79 -16.76 2.30
CA ALA A 18 26.77 -15.34 1.98
C ALA A 18 25.36 -14.93 1.52
N GLY A 19 24.60 -14.25 2.38
CA GLY A 19 23.24 -13.83 2.05
C GLY A 19 22.78 -12.61 2.84
N VAL A 20 21.89 -11.83 2.24
CA VAL A 20 21.21 -10.70 2.89
C VAL A 20 19.99 -11.26 3.64
N PRO A 21 19.86 -11.01 4.96
CA PRO A 21 18.74 -11.52 5.73
C PRO A 21 17.43 -10.84 5.30
N PHE A 22 16.36 -11.62 5.17
CA PHE A 22 15.01 -11.08 5.03
C PHE A 22 14.57 -10.45 6.34
N ARG A 23 14.28 -9.15 6.31
CA ARG A 23 13.88 -8.38 7.49
C ARG A 23 12.40 -8.10 7.47
N GLN A 24 11.76 -8.28 8.62
CA GLN A 24 10.39 -7.88 8.84
C GLN A 24 10.33 -6.39 9.24
N ALA A 25 9.28 -5.70 8.82
CA ALA A 25 8.89 -4.40 9.36
C ALA A 25 7.47 -4.48 9.92
N THR A 26 7.22 -3.73 10.97
CA THR A 26 5.90 -3.57 11.57
C THR A 26 5.63 -2.07 11.69
N GLN A 27 4.44 -1.66 11.23
CA GLN A 27 4.00 -0.27 11.29
C GLN A 27 2.57 -0.23 11.84
N PRO A 28 2.26 0.70 12.75
CA PRO A 28 0.88 0.90 13.18
C PRO A 28 0.07 1.43 12.00
N VAL A 29 -1.09 0.84 11.76
CA VAL A 29 -2.03 1.29 10.73
C VAL A 29 -3.33 1.74 11.41
N PRO A 30 -3.78 3.00 11.21
CA PRO A 30 -5.02 3.47 11.81
C PRO A 30 -6.22 2.64 11.34
N PRO A 31 -7.24 2.43 12.20
CA PRO A 31 -8.49 1.83 11.75
C PRO A 31 -9.16 2.63 10.63
N GLY A 32 -9.87 1.94 9.74
CA GLY A 32 -10.48 2.57 8.57
C GLY A 32 -9.50 2.88 7.43
N SER A 33 -8.21 2.58 7.58
CA SER A 33 -7.23 2.73 6.51
C SER A 33 -7.40 1.66 5.44
N THR A 34 -6.97 1.96 4.22
CA THR A 34 -6.82 0.99 3.13
C THR A 34 -5.35 0.79 2.81
N LEU A 35 -4.91 -0.47 2.73
CA LEU A 35 -3.57 -0.85 2.28
C LEU A 35 -3.63 -1.26 0.80
N ALA A 36 -2.77 -0.67 -0.02
CA ALA A 36 -2.58 -1.05 -1.42
C ALA A 36 -1.22 -1.75 -1.59
N ILE A 37 -1.25 -2.96 -2.17
CA ILE A 37 -0.07 -3.76 -2.51
C ILE A 37 -0.11 -3.99 -4.02
N TYR A 38 0.98 -3.72 -4.72
CA TYR A 38 1.04 -3.80 -6.17
C TYR A 38 2.39 -4.33 -6.66
N THR A 39 2.40 -4.91 -7.86
CA THR A 39 3.63 -5.23 -8.60
C THR A 39 4.10 -4.04 -9.40
N ASP A 40 5.40 -4.00 -9.70
CA ASP A 40 6.04 -2.98 -10.54
C ASP A 40 5.37 -2.81 -11.90
N GLY A 41 4.85 -3.88 -12.52
CA GLY A 41 4.07 -3.81 -13.76
C GLY A 41 2.86 -2.85 -13.71
N LEU A 42 2.34 -2.47 -12.53
CA LEU A 42 1.30 -1.45 -12.42
C LEU A 42 1.80 -0.03 -12.70
N VAL A 43 3.08 0.25 -12.41
CA VAL A 43 3.68 1.59 -12.49
C VAL A 43 4.77 1.68 -13.56
N GLU A 44 5.37 0.57 -13.95
CA GLU A 44 6.37 0.49 -15.01
C GLU A 44 5.69 0.52 -16.38
N ARG A 45 5.61 1.74 -16.94
CA ARG A 45 5.04 1.98 -18.26
C ARG A 45 6.10 2.48 -19.23
N PRO A 46 6.22 1.90 -20.45
CA PRO A 46 7.11 2.40 -21.48
C PRO A 46 6.88 3.89 -21.77
N GLY A 47 7.96 4.68 -21.70
CA GLY A 47 7.92 6.12 -21.99
C GLY A 47 7.40 7.02 -20.87
N THR A 48 7.15 6.49 -19.66
CA THR A 48 6.77 7.30 -18.48
C THR A 48 7.76 7.07 -17.34
N ALA A 49 8.09 8.12 -16.59
CA ALA A 49 8.90 7.98 -15.38
C ALA A 49 8.12 7.22 -14.29
N ILE A 50 8.79 6.28 -13.62
CA ILE A 50 8.19 5.44 -12.58
C ILE A 50 7.64 6.31 -11.44
N GLU A 51 8.37 7.35 -11.06
CA GLU A 51 7.98 8.30 -10.01
C GLU A 51 6.66 9.01 -10.36
N ALA A 52 6.47 9.38 -11.63
CA ALA A 52 5.23 10.03 -12.08
C ALA A 52 4.02 9.09 -12.01
N GLN A 53 4.24 7.79 -12.27
CA GLN A 53 3.21 6.76 -12.16
C GLN A 53 2.87 6.46 -10.70
N ILE A 54 3.87 6.36 -9.82
CA ILE A 54 3.68 6.22 -8.36
C ILE A 54 2.89 7.41 -7.79
N ASP A 55 3.23 8.62 -8.22
CA ASP A 55 2.52 9.84 -7.84
C ASP A 55 1.05 9.82 -8.31
N THR A 56 0.79 9.31 -9.51
CA THR A 56 -0.56 9.17 -10.08
C THR A 56 -1.37 8.12 -9.34
N LEU A 57 -0.75 6.98 -9.01
CA LEU A 57 -1.33 5.95 -8.13
C LEU A 57 -1.72 6.55 -6.78
N ALA A 58 -0.81 7.27 -6.13
CA ALA A 58 -1.05 7.87 -4.82
C ALA A 58 -2.19 8.90 -4.83
N ARG A 59 -2.22 9.79 -5.83
CA ARG A 59 -3.31 10.78 -6.00
C ARG A 59 -4.66 10.12 -6.28
N THR A 60 -4.68 9.07 -7.09
CA THR A 60 -5.91 8.35 -7.43
C THR A 60 -6.47 7.62 -6.21
N LEU A 61 -5.62 6.96 -5.42
CA LEU A 61 -6.00 6.35 -4.15
C LEU A 61 -6.57 7.36 -3.16
N ASP A 62 -5.88 8.49 -2.96
CA ASP A 62 -6.35 9.55 -2.06
C ASP A 62 -7.72 10.07 -2.50
N SER A 63 -7.89 10.39 -3.78
CA SER A 63 -9.16 10.88 -4.31
C SER A 63 -10.28 9.84 -4.23
N ALA A 64 -9.99 8.56 -4.46
CA ALA A 64 -11.01 7.51 -4.51
C ALA A 64 -11.50 7.10 -3.12
N LEU A 65 -10.61 7.11 -2.12
CA LEU A 65 -10.91 6.61 -0.78
C LEU A 65 -11.34 7.72 0.19
N LYS A 66 -11.16 8.99 -0.19
CA LYS A 66 -11.47 10.13 0.69
C LYS A 66 -12.93 10.14 1.12
N GLY A 67 -13.14 9.97 2.43
CA GLY A 67 -14.46 10.04 3.06
C GLY A 67 -15.35 8.82 2.80
N ILE A 68 -14.81 7.76 2.18
CA ILE A 68 -15.54 6.52 1.90
C ILE A 68 -15.13 5.46 2.92
N ARG A 69 -16.05 4.56 3.27
CA ARG A 69 -15.75 3.40 4.10
C ARG A 69 -14.98 2.37 3.29
N ALA A 70 -14.03 1.69 3.93
CA ALA A 70 -13.30 0.59 3.31
C ALA A 70 -14.14 -0.70 3.27
N ASP A 71 -15.25 -0.67 2.54
CA ASP A 71 -16.08 -1.84 2.24
C ASP A 71 -15.77 -2.43 0.86
N GLN A 72 -16.27 -3.64 0.59
CA GLN A 72 -15.94 -4.39 -0.62
C GLN A 72 -16.25 -3.61 -1.90
N GLU A 73 -17.43 -3.00 -2.00
CA GLU A 73 -17.84 -2.27 -3.19
C GLU A 73 -16.95 -1.04 -3.45
N SER A 74 -16.60 -0.31 -2.39
CA SER A 74 -15.71 0.84 -2.47
C SER A 74 -14.29 0.44 -2.89
N LEU A 75 -13.79 -0.68 -2.38
CA LEU A 75 -12.49 -1.23 -2.77
C LEU A 75 -12.48 -1.70 -4.23
N ASP A 76 -13.52 -2.43 -4.67
CA ASP A 76 -13.64 -2.90 -6.06
C ASP A 76 -13.69 -1.73 -7.04
N ARG A 77 -14.51 -0.71 -6.74
CA ARG A 77 -14.59 0.51 -7.55
C ARG A 77 -13.26 1.27 -7.60
N THR A 78 -12.53 1.30 -6.48
CA THR A 78 -11.21 1.93 -6.41
C THR A 78 -10.20 1.16 -7.24
N ALA A 79 -10.20 -0.17 -7.17
CA ALA A 79 -9.34 -1.03 -7.99
C ALA A 79 -9.59 -0.78 -9.48
N ASP A 80 -10.85 -0.80 -9.92
CA ASP A 80 -11.23 -0.51 -11.30
C ASP A 80 -10.75 0.87 -11.77
N LEU A 81 -10.89 1.89 -10.91
CA LEU A 81 -10.43 3.24 -11.21
C LEU A 81 -8.90 3.30 -11.36
N LEU A 82 -8.15 2.63 -10.48
CA LEU A 82 -6.69 2.59 -10.54
C LEU A 82 -6.21 1.90 -11.81
N ILE A 83 -6.78 0.74 -12.13
CA ILE A 83 -6.46 0.00 -13.36
C ILE A 83 -6.74 0.86 -14.59
N LYS A 84 -7.92 1.48 -14.69
CA LYS A 84 -8.27 2.36 -15.83
C LYS A 84 -7.36 3.59 -15.95
N THR A 85 -6.90 4.13 -14.82
CA THR A 85 -6.07 5.34 -14.79
C THR A 85 -4.61 5.05 -15.14
N LEU A 86 -4.05 3.96 -14.60
CA LEU A 86 -2.64 3.61 -14.74
C LEU A 86 -2.36 2.75 -15.99
N LEU A 87 -3.36 2.00 -16.43
CA LEU A 87 -3.32 1.14 -17.62
C LEU A 87 -4.38 1.57 -18.65
N PRO A 88 -4.21 2.71 -19.35
CA PRO A 88 -5.10 3.06 -20.43
C PRO A 88 -5.06 1.99 -21.52
N ALA A 89 -6.21 1.63 -22.09
CA ALA A 89 -6.34 0.58 -23.11
C ALA A 89 -5.46 0.78 -24.37
N THR A 90 -4.89 1.98 -24.56
CA THR A 90 -4.00 2.32 -25.66
C THR A 90 -2.51 2.09 -25.34
N ALA A 91 -2.17 1.67 -24.13
CA ALA A 91 -0.79 1.45 -23.69
C ALA A 91 -0.40 -0.01 -23.84
N THR A 92 0.70 -0.28 -24.54
CA THR A 92 1.39 -1.57 -24.48
C THR A 92 1.98 -1.73 -23.07
N HIS A 93 1.65 -2.85 -22.41
CA HIS A 93 2.27 -3.30 -21.16
C HIS A 93 2.86 -4.68 -21.41
N ASP A 94 4.13 -4.85 -21.07
CA ASP A 94 4.86 -6.10 -21.27
C ASP A 94 4.96 -6.94 -19.98
N ASP A 95 4.62 -6.36 -18.82
CA ASP A 95 4.72 -7.01 -17.50
C ASP A 95 3.36 -7.34 -16.86
N ASP A 96 3.36 -8.36 -15.99
CA ASP A 96 2.20 -8.81 -15.24
C ASP A 96 1.76 -7.78 -14.18
N VAL A 97 0.49 -7.40 -14.22
CA VAL A 97 -0.08 -6.45 -13.27
C VAL A 97 -0.89 -7.16 -12.20
N THR A 98 -0.51 -6.94 -10.94
CA THR A 98 -1.30 -7.35 -9.77
C THR A 98 -1.53 -6.17 -8.84
N LEU A 99 -2.78 -6.00 -8.40
CA LEU A 99 -3.19 -5.03 -7.39
C LEU A 99 -4.04 -5.72 -6.32
N LEU A 100 -3.69 -5.50 -5.07
CA LEU A 100 -4.44 -5.97 -3.90
C LEU A 100 -4.75 -4.78 -2.99
N LEU A 101 -6.05 -4.56 -2.74
CA LEU A 101 -6.55 -3.56 -1.78
C LEU A 101 -7.11 -4.26 -0.55
N ILE A 102 -6.69 -3.82 0.63
CA ILE A 102 -7.14 -4.37 1.92
C ILE A 102 -7.71 -3.24 2.75
N GLY A 103 -9.01 -3.29 3.01
CA GLY A 103 -9.68 -2.37 3.93
C GLY A 103 -9.54 -2.83 5.38
N LEU A 104 -9.01 -1.96 6.25
CA LEU A 104 -8.98 -2.22 7.68
C LEU A 104 -10.29 -1.72 8.32
N PRO A 105 -11.05 -2.60 9.00
CA PRO A 105 -12.33 -2.22 9.55
C PRO A 105 -12.16 -1.17 10.65
N MET A 106 -13.15 -0.28 10.76
CA MET A 106 -13.31 0.54 11.96
C MET A 106 -13.75 -0.36 13.11
N PRO A 107 -13.11 -0.28 14.31
CA PRO A 107 -13.58 -1.01 15.48
C PRO A 107 -15.04 -0.64 15.76
N LYS A 108 -15.90 -1.65 15.86
CA LYS A 108 -17.29 -1.46 16.30
C LYS A 108 -17.27 -1.05 17.77
N GLY A 109 -17.55 0.22 18.06
CA GLY A 109 -17.89 0.68 19.41
C GLY A 109 -16.72 0.93 20.38
N SER A 110 -15.57 1.43 19.93
CA SER A 110 -14.53 1.88 20.86
C SER A 110 -14.77 3.32 21.30
N ASN A 111 -14.97 3.53 22.60
CA ASN A 111 -14.69 4.81 23.27
C ASN A 111 -13.32 5.33 22.81
N PRO A 112 -13.10 6.65 22.58
CA PRO A 112 -11.85 7.12 22.03
C PRO A 112 -10.67 6.64 22.88
N VAL A 113 -9.71 5.98 22.24
CA VAL A 113 -8.42 5.65 22.85
C VAL A 113 -7.77 6.99 23.20
N PRO A 114 -7.42 7.26 24.47
CA PRO A 114 -6.75 8.51 24.82
C PRO A 114 -5.43 8.62 24.03
N ASP A 115 -5.16 9.82 23.52
CA ASP A 115 -3.91 10.12 22.82
C ASP A 115 -2.74 9.75 23.75
N CYS A 116 -1.67 9.16 23.23
CA CYS A 116 -0.46 8.90 24.03
C CYS A 116 0.12 10.20 24.63
N ARG A 117 -0.29 11.37 24.12
CA ARG A 117 0.01 12.69 24.69
C ARG A 117 -0.78 13.05 25.95
N ASP A 118 -1.88 12.34 26.23
CA ASP A 118 -2.75 12.56 27.39
C ASP A 118 -2.39 11.67 28.59
N ALA A 119 -1.39 10.80 28.45
CA ALA A 119 -0.85 10.03 29.56
C ALA A 119 -0.08 10.96 30.51
N GLY A 120 -0.77 11.45 31.54
CA GLY A 120 -0.13 12.12 32.67
C GLY A 120 0.97 11.25 33.29
N PRO A 121 1.94 11.85 34.00
CA PRO A 121 3.06 11.09 34.56
C PRO A 121 2.56 9.98 35.49
N LEU A 122 3.08 8.77 35.28
CA LEU A 122 2.84 7.63 36.15
C LEU A 122 3.47 7.93 37.52
N ASN A 123 2.63 8.22 38.50
CA ASN A 123 3.06 8.33 39.89
C ASN A 123 3.24 6.90 40.45
N TRP A 124 4.47 6.56 40.80
CA TRP A 124 4.80 5.44 41.69
C TRP A 124 4.71 5.89 43.14
#